data_AF-A0A918INM6-F1
#
_entry.id   AF-A0A918INM6-F1
#
_cell.length_a   1.000
_cell.length_b   1.000
_cell.length_c   1.000
_cell.angle_alpha   90.00
_cell.angle_beta   90.00
_cell.angle_gamma   90.00
#
_symmetry.space_group_name_H-M   'P 1'
#
loop_
_entity.id
_entity.type
_entity.pdbx_description
1 polymer ?
#
loop_
_entity_poly.entity_id
_entity_poly.type
_entity_poly.pdbx_seq_one_letter_code
_entity_poly.pdbx_strand_id
1 'polypeptide(L)'
;MSLPDSMTREQAVALLATTPQYIPGPCPWCKATTIKEAETRCRPMCMPCGDYECGTPDEAPDDGGLLHQRNSDYDALSGYLWEWLAFDEGLTDTPPTWGEDETA
;
A
#
# COMPACT_ATOMS: atom_id res chain seq x y z
N MET A 1 8.47 -5.50 4.91
CA MET A 1 9.73 -6.26 4.73
C MET A 1 10.62 -5.33 3.93
N SER A 2 11.93 -5.23 4.17
CA SER A 2 12.74 -4.34 3.32
C SER A 2 12.80 -4.92 1.90
N LEU A 3 12.38 -4.12 0.91
CA LEU A 3 12.49 -4.46 -0.50
C LEU A 3 13.98 -4.47 -0.92
N PRO A 4 14.37 -5.30 -1.90
CA PRO A 4 15.75 -5.34 -2.37
C PRO A 4 16.11 -4.08 -3.16
N ASP A 5 17.39 -3.69 -3.14
CA ASP A 5 17.91 -2.51 -3.85
C ASP A 5 17.96 -2.66 -5.38
N SER A 6 17.67 -3.85 -5.91
CA SER A 6 17.51 -4.09 -7.34
C SER A 6 16.55 -5.26 -7.57
N MET A 7 15.69 -5.15 -8.58
CA MET A 7 14.65 -6.14 -8.86
C MET A 7 14.30 -6.15 -10.35
N THR A 8 14.08 -7.35 -10.91
CA THR A 8 13.55 -7.52 -12.27
C THR A 8 12.02 -7.47 -12.29
N ARG A 9 11.43 -7.29 -13.47
CA ARG A 9 9.97 -7.37 -13.66
C ARG A 9 9.37 -8.67 -13.12
N GLU A 10 9.98 -9.82 -13.44
CA GLU A 10 9.47 -11.13 -13.03
C GLU A 10 9.51 -11.30 -11.51
N GLN A 11 10.57 -10.78 -10.87
CA GLN A 11 10.69 -10.76 -9.42
C GLN A 11 9.62 -9.85 -8.79
N ALA A 12 9.35 -8.69 -9.39
CA ALA A 12 8.31 -7.77 -8.93
C ALA A 12 6.91 -8.37 -9.02
N VAL A 13 6.59 -9.08 -10.11
CA VAL A 13 5.31 -9.81 -10.25
C VAL A 13 5.16 -10.88 -9.17
N ALA A 14 6.19 -11.70 -8.95
CA ALA A 14 6.16 -12.74 -7.93
C ALA A 14 6.02 -12.17 -6.51
N LEU A 15 6.69 -11.03 -6.24
CA LEU A 15 6.61 -10.37 -4.95
C LEU A 15 5.26 -9.71 -4.72
N LEU A 16 4.72 -8.99 -5.72
CA LEU A 16 3.40 -8.36 -5.62
C LEU A 16 2.32 -9.39 -5.30
N ALA A 17 2.36 -10.58 -5.92
CA ALA A 17 1.39 -11.66 -5.67
C ALA A 17 1.36 -12.18 -4.22
N THR A 18 2.43 -11.95 -3.45
CA THR A 18 2.53 -12.36 -2.04
C THR A 18 2.53 -11.18 -1.07
N THR A 19 2.51 -9.95 -1.59
CA THR A 19 2.54 -8.74 -0.79
C THR A 19 1.09 -8.35 -0.48
N PRO A 20 0.69 -8.29 0.80
CA PRO A 20 -0.67 -7.88 1.15
C PRO A 20 -0.86 -6.41 0.80
N GLN A 21 -2.00 -6.09 0.20
CA GLN A 21 -2.37 -4.72 -0.16
C GLN A 21 -2.57 -3.83 1.08
N TYR A 22 -3.02 -4.42 2.18
CA TYR A 22 -3.24 -3.75 3.46
C TYR A 22 -2.52 -4.48 4.58
N ILE A 23 -1.95 -3.73 5.52
CA ILE A 23 -1.25 -4.26 6.69
C ILE A 23 -1.77 -3.60 7.97
N PRO A 24 -1.73 -4.29 9.12
CA PRO A 24 -2.04 -3.66 10.40
C PRO A 24 -1.14 -2.44 10.65
N GLY A 25 -1.73 -1.31 11.03
CA GLY A 25 -0.99 -0.07 11.24
C GLY A 25 -1.79 0.97 12.02
N PRO A 26 -1.12 1.85 12.77
CA PRO A 26 -1.80 2.92 13.48
C PRO A 26 -2.33 3.96 12.50
N CYS A 27 -3.51 4.51 12.78
CA CYS A 27 -4.04 5.68 12.08
C CYS A 27 -2.98 6.80 12.05
N PRO A 28 -2.71 7.47 10.92
CA PRO A 28 -1.60 8.42 10.80
C PRO A 28 -1.93 9.73 11.54
N TRP A 29 -3.22 10.04 11.68
CA TRP A 29 -3.74 11.24 12.33
C TRP A 29 -3.87 11.05 13.84
N CYS A 30 -4.70 10.11 14.29
CA CYS A 30 -5.01 9.94 15.72
C CYS A 30 -4.21 8.82 16.43
N LYS A 31 -3.31 8.14 15.72
CA LYS A 31 -2.42 7.07 16.22
C LYS A 31 -3.12 5.88 16.88
N ALA A 32 -4.44 5.79 16.71
CA ALA A 32 -5.24 4.65 17.15
C ALA A 32 -4.77 3.38 16.41
N THR A 33 -4.69 2.26 17.11
CA THR A 33 -4.36 0.95 16.50
C THR A 33 -5.58 0.06 16.35
N THR A 34 -6.72 0.45 16.94
CA THR A 34 -7.99 -0.26 16.87
C THR A 34 -9.13 0.68 16.51
N ILE A 35 -10.23 0.14 16.00
CA ILE A 35 -11.46 0.88 15.68
C ILE A 35 -11.97 1.61 16.94
N LYS A 36 -12.02 0.92 18.08
CA LYS A 36 -12.49 1.49 19.36
C LYS A 36 -11.67 2.69 19.82
N GLU A 37 -10.35 2.66 19.65
CA GLU A 37 -9.52 3.83 19.93
C GLU A 37 -9.80 4.97 18.96
N ALA A 38 -9.95 4.67 17.66
CA ALA A 38 -10.23 5.67 16.64
C ALA A 38 -11.58 6.37 16.86
N GLU A 39 -12.63 5.63 17.24
CA GLU A 39 -13.97 6.17 17.53
C GLU A 39 -13.97 7.30 18.56
N THR A 40 -13.06 7.23 19.53
CA THR A 40 -12.92 8.24 20.59
C THR A 40 -11.97 9.37 20.20
N ARG A 41 -10.90 9.08 19.47
CA ARG A 41 -9.81 10.03 19.20
C ARG A 41 -9.94 10.81 17.89
N CYS A 42 -10.59 10.24 16.88
CA CYS A 42 -10.64 10.81 15.53
C CYS A 42 -11.84 11.77 15.33
N ARG A 43 -12.71 12.03 16.32
CA ARG A 43 -13.82 13.01 16.19
C ARG A 43 -13.33 14.47 16.12
N PRO A 44 -13.96 15.37 15.32
CA PRO A 44 -15.17 15.21 14.49
C PRO A 44 -14.90 14.90 13.01
N MET A 45 -13.64 14.63 12.63
CA MET A 45 -13.33 14.17 11.29
C MET A 45 -13.86 12.73 11.20
N CYS A 46 -14.86 12.46 10.35
CA CYS A 46 -15.30 11.09 10.07
C CYS A 46 -14.07 10.19 9.92
N MET A 47 -14.10 8.96 10.48
CA MET A 47 -13.02 7.98 10.29
C MET A 47 -12.57 8.07 8.83
N PRO A 48 -11.31 8.41 8.54
CA PRO A 48 -10.92 8.94 7.24
C PRO A 48 -11.24 7.92 6.14
N CYS A 49 -12.42 8.12 5.52
CA CYS A 49 -12.88 7.38 4.37
C CYS A 49 -12.13 7.98 3.19
N GLY A 50 -11.17 7.24 2.66
CA GLY A 50 -10.38 7.70 1.51
C GLY A 50 -9.15 6.84 1.32
N ASP A 51 -8.20 6.94 2.25
CA ASP A 51 -6.91 6.22 2.20
C ASP A 51 -6.78 5.15 3.30
N TYR A 52 -7.73 5.12 4.24
CA TYR A 52 -7.96 4.01 5.16
C TYR A 52 -9.18 3.25 4.68
N GLU A 53 -8.97 2.26 3.83
CA GLU A 53 -9.96 1.19 3.73
C GLU A 53 -9.88 0.41 5.06
N CYS A 54 -10.79 0.72 6.00
CA CYS A 54 -11.33 -0.37 6.80
C CYS A 54 -11.86 -1.36 5.76
N GLY A 55 -11.15 -2.48 5.62
CA GLY A 55 -11.14 -3.30 4.42
C GLY A 55 -12.53 -3.67 3.90
N THR A 56 -12.57 -4.10 2.63
CA THR A 56 -13.80 -4.64 2.03
C THR A 56 -14.43 -5.69 2.96
N PRO A 57 -15.78 -5.72 3.09
CA PRO A 57 -16.52 -6.51 4.08
C PRO A 57 -16.20 -8.01 4.13
N ASP A 58 -15.55 -8.57 3.11
CA ASP A 58 -15.17 -9.99 3.03
C ASP A 58 -13.77 -10.30 3.63
N GLU A 59 -12.90 -9.31 3.89
CA GLU A 59 -11.51 -9.52 4.35
C GLU A 59 -11.14 -8.79 5.67
N ALA A 60 -11.92 -7.81 6.12
CA ALA A 60 -11.77 -7.26 7.46
C ALA A 60 -12.72 -8.01 8.41
N PRO A 61 -12.25 -8.70 9.47
CA PRO A 61 -13.16 -9.22 10.48
C PRO A 61 -13.89 -8.03 11.10
N ASP A 62 -15.17 -7.92 10.73
CA ASP A 62 -16.16 -7.12 11.41
C ASP A 62 -16.11 -7.46 12.91
N ASP A 63 -16.35 -6.47 13.76
CA ASP A 63 -16.26 -6.52 15.23
C ASP A 63 -14.93 -6.04 15.86
N GLY A 64 -14.58 -4.76 15.65
CA GLY A 64 -13.76 -4.03 16.62
C GLY A 64 -12.25 -4.36 16.66
N GLY A 65 -11.70 -4.86 15.55
CA GLY A 65 -10.30 -5.27 15.41
C GLY A 65 -9.26 -4.15 15.22
N LEU A 66 -8.07 -4.56 14.75
CA LEU A 66 -6.96 -3.67 14.39
C LEU A 66 -7.30 -2.82 13.17
N LEU A 67 -6.79 -1.58 13.16
CA LEU A 67 -6.79 -0.76 11.96
C LEU A 67 -5.76 -1.30 10.97
N HIS A 68 -6.15 -1.26 9.70
CA HIS A 68 -5.30 -1.58 8.58
C HIS A 68 -5.03 -0.31 7.79
N GLN A 69 -3.85 -0.24 7.21
CA GLN A 69 -3.42 0.85 6.35
C GLN A 69 -2.89 0.27 5.04
N ARG A 70 -2.88 1.10 4.01
CA ARG A 70 -2.29 0.75 2.73
C ARG A 70 -0.82 0.38 2.90
N ASN A 71 -0.40 -0.73 2.28
CA ASN A 71 0.98 -1.19 2.34
C ASN A 71 1.82 -0.44 1.29
N SER A 72 2.77 0.38 1.73
CA SER A 72 3.67 1.11 0.83
C SER A 72 4.49 0.19 -0.08
N ASP A 73 4.84 -1.01 0.40
CA ASP A 73 5.59 -1.98 -0.39
C ASP A 73 4.74 -2.49 -1.58
N TYR A 74 3.42 -2.65 -1.37
CA TYR A 74 2.49 -3.03 -2.43
C TYR A 74 2.36 -1.92 -3.47
N ASP A 75 2.22 -0.68 -3.03
CA ASP A 75 2.06 0.46 -3.95
C ASP A 75 3.33 0.71 -4.78
N ALA A 76 4.51 0.60 -4.17
CA ALA A 76 5.79 0.70 -4.89
C ALA A 76 5.93 -0.40 -5.96
N LEU A 77 5.63 -1.65 -5.61
CA LEU A 77 5.65 -2.77 -6.56
C LEU A 77 4.63 -2.58 -7.69
N SER A 78 3.42 -2.12 -7.35
CA SER A 78 2.39 -1.86 -8.35
C SER A 78 2.80 -0.73 -9.29
N GLY A 79 3.40 0.35 -8.79
CA GLY A 79 3.89 1.47 -9.60
C GLY A 79 4.97 1.04 -10.57
N TYR A 80 5.98 0.31 -10.10
CA TYR A 80 7.05 -0.22 -10.95
C TYR A 80 6.54 -1.12 -12.08
N LEU A 81 5.52 -1.93 -11.82
CA LEU A 81 4.91 -2.77 -12.85
C LEU A 81 4.07 -1.97 -13.85
N TRP A 82 3.47 -0.85 -13.44
CA TRP A 82 2.83 0.10 -14.35
C TRP A 82 3.84 0.76 -15.29
N GLU A 83 5.04 1.10 -14.82
CA GLU A 83 6.09 1.65 -15.67
C GLU A 83 6.57 0.64 -16.71
N TRP A 84 6.65 -0.65 -16.35
CA TRP A 84 6.93 -1.72 -17.31
C TRP A 84 5.85 -1.83 -18.37
N LEU A 85 4.57 -1.68 -17.99
CA LEU A 85 3.49 -1.65 -18.96
C LEU A 85 3.63 -0.44 -19.90
N ALA A 86 3.96 0.74 -19.37
CA ALA A 86 4.17 1.93 -20.19
C ALA A 86 5.33 1.74 -21.19
N PHE A 87 6.40 1.06 -20.79
CA PHE A 87 7.51 0.69 -21.69
C PHE A 87 7.06 -0.30 -22.78
N ASP A 88 6.35 -1.36 -22.40
CA ASP A 88 5.85 -2.37 -23.34
C ASP A 88 4.87 -1.78 -24.37
N GLU A 89 4.04 -0.83 -23.95
CA GLU A 89 3.08 -0.13 -24.82
C GLU A 89 3.72 0.97 -25.69
N GLY A 90 5.02 1.22 -25.54
CA GLY A 90 5.75 2.26 -26.27
C GLY A 90 5.37 3.68 -25.85
N LEU A 91 4.84 3.85 -24.63
CA LEU A 91 4.60 5.17 -24.03
C LEU A 91 5.90 5.79 -23.49
N THR A 92 6.92 4.97 -23.24
CA THR A 92 8.29 5.37 -22.91
C THR A 92 9.29 4.49 -23.65
N ASP A 93 10.45 5.06 -24.01
CA ASP A 93 11.57 4.35 -24.65
C ASP A 93 12.58 3.82 -23.63
N THR A 94 12.39 4.10 -22.34
CA THR A 94 13.34 3.73 -21.28
C THR A 94 12.70 2.68 -20.37
N PRO A 95 13.33 1.50 -20.19
CA PRO A 95 12.83 0.50 -19.25
C PRO A 95 13.02 1.02 -17.81
N PRO A 96 12.05 0.81 -16.92
CA PRO A 96 12.14 1.30 -15.57
C PRO A 96 13.18 0.54 -14.75
N THR A 97 13.83 1.25 -13.84
CA THR A 97 14.78 0.69 -12.88
C THR A 97 14.17 0.76 -11.48
N TRP A 98 14.23 -0.38 -10.78
CA TRP A 98 13.75 -0.44 -9.41
C TRP A 98 14.69 0.31 -8.47
N GLY A 99 14.16 1.24 -7.68
CA GLY A 99 14.91 1.94 -6.62
C GLY A 99 15.70 3.18 -7.03
N GLU A 100 15.60 3.65 -8.28
CA GLU A 100 16.32 4.86 -8.73
C GLU A 100 15.52 6.17 -8.60
N ASP A 101 14.26 6.15 -8.18
CA ASP A 101 13.41 7.34 -8.03
C ASP A 101 13.11 7.73 -6.56
N GLU A 102 14.16 7.93 -5.74
CA GLU A 102 14.05 8.72 -4.49
C GLU A 102 15.06 9.89 -4.40
N THR A 103 15.76 10.20 -5.50
CA THR A 103 16.66 11.37 -5.54
C THR A 103 16.60 12.10 -6.88
N ALA A 104 15.55 12.90 -7.09
CA ALA A 104 15.56 14.02 -8.03
C ALA A 104 14.81 15.22 -7.45
#